data_AF-A0A091RXD3-F1
#
_entry.id   AF-A0A091RXD3-F1
#
_cell.length_a   1.000
_cell.length_b   1.000
_cell.length_c   1.000
_cell.angle_alpha   90.00
_cell.angle_beta   90.00
_cell.angle_gamma   90.00
#
_symmetry.space_group_name_H-M   'P 1'
#
loop_
_entity.id
_entity.type
_entity.pdbx_description
1 polymer ?
#
loop_
_entity_poly.entity_id
_entity_poly.type
_entity_poly.pdbx_seq_one_letter_code
_entity_poly.pdbx_strand_id
1 'polypeptide(L)' 'FDMQRITLEELKHILYHAFRDHLTMKDIENIIINEEESLNENSGNCQTEFEG' A
#
# COMPACT_ATOMS: atom_id res chain seq x y z
N PHE A 1 -16.99 7.45 -9.61
CA PHE A 1 -16.68 7.26 -8.19
C PHE A 1 -15.28 7.77 -7.98
N ASP A 2 -15.13 8.92 -7.33
CA ASP A 2 -13.82 9.36 -6.83
C ASP A 2 -13.38 8.31 -5.82
N MET A 3 -12.59 7.33 -6.27
CA MET A 3 -11.76 6.54 -5.37
C MET A 3 -10.90 7.57 -4.66
N GLN A 4 -11.25 7.93 -3.43
CA GLN A 4 -10.51 8.91 -2.64
C GLN A 4 -9.06 8.42 -2.60
N ARG A 5 -8.20 9.07 -3.39
CA ARG A 5 -6.79 8.71 -3.50
C ARG A 5 -6.16 9.11 -2.18
N ILE A 6 -5.98 8.13 -1.30
CA ILE A 6 -5.21 8.30 -0.08
C ILE A 6 -3.77 8.56 -0.50
N THR A 7 -3.18 9.63 0.02
CA THR A 7 -1.76 9.91 -0.23
C THR A 7 -0.88 8.94 0.53
N LEU A 8 0.35 8.73 0.06
CA LEU A 8 1.31 7.87 0.75
C LEU A 8 1.53 8.31 2.22
N GLU A 9 1.53 9.62 2.47
CA GLU A 9 1.67 10.18 3.80
C GLU A 9 0.50 9.81 4.71
N GLU A 10 -0.73 9.88 4.20
CA GLU A 10 -1.92 9.46 4.95
C GLU A 10 -1.94 7.95 5.21
N LEU A 11 -1.53 7.13 4.24
CA LEU A 11 -1.40 5.69 4.44
C LEU A 11 -0.39 5.38 5.55
N LYS A 12 0.78 6.02 5.53
CA LYS A 12 1.80 5.88 6.59
C LYS A 12 1.22 6.26 7.96
N HIS A 13 0.49 7.38 8.04
CA HIS A 13 -0.15 7.82 9.27
C HIS A 13 -1.23 6.85 9.78
N ILE A 14 -2.05 6.29 8.88
CA ILE A 14 -3.09 5.33 9.23
C ILE A 14 -2.46 4.03 9.76
N LEU A 15 -1.47 3.50 9.04
CA LEU A 15 -0.76 2.27 9.45
C LEU A 15 -0.03 2.47 10.77
N TYR A 16 0.67 3.59 10.93
CA TYR A 16 1.37 3.89 12.17
C TYR A 16 0.37 4.04 13.32
N HIS A 17 -0.71 4.78 13.14
CA HIS A 17 -1.71 4.95 14.20
C HIS A 17 -2.38 3.63 14.57
N ALA A 18 -2.73 2.79 13.60
CA ALA A 18 -3.40 1.50 13.84
C ALA A 18 -2.49 0.45 14.47
N PHE A 19 -1.19 0.45 14.11
CA PHE A 19 -0.25 -0.61 14.49
C PHE A 19 0.96 -0.10 15.28
N ARG A 20 0.91 1.10 15.89
CA ARG A 20 2.05 1.74 16.59
C ARG A 20 2.76 0.86 17.64
N ASP A 21 2.04 -0.08 18.24
CA ASP A 21 2.57 -1.01 19.25
C ASP A 21 3.38 -2.17 18.62
N HIS A 22 3.23 -2.40 17.32
CA HIS A 22 3.81 -3.53 16.59
C HIS A 22 4.71 -3.12 15.44
N LEU A 23 4.48 -1.95 14.85
CA LEU A 23 5.19 -1.45 13.68
C LEU A 23 5.85 -0.11 14.00
N THR A 24 7.12 -0.01 13.63
CA THR A 24 7.81 1.28 13.58
C THR A 24 7.57 1.96 12.24
N MET A 25 7.85 3.26 12.14
CA MET A 25 7.77 3.96 10.85
C MET A 25 8.63 3.31 9.78
N LYS A 26 9.78 2.75 10.15
CA LYS A 26 10.66 2.03 9.23
C LYS A 26 10.02 0.74 8.71
N ASP A 27 9.30 0.01 9.56
CA ASP A 27 8.59 -1.20 9.14
C ASP A 27 7.47 -0.86 8.16
N ILE A 28 6.75 0.24 8.41
CA ILE A 28 5.69 0.73 7.53
C ILE A 28 6.25 1.13 6.16
N GLU A 29 7.38 1.86 6.15
CA GLU A 29 8.05 2.20 4.90
C GLU A 29 8.53 0.96 4.14
N ASN A 30 9.11 -0.02 4.84
CA ASN A 30 9.54 -1.28 4.25
C ASN A 30 8.37 -2.07 3.64
N ILE A 31 7.23 -2.15 4.33
CA ILE A 31 6.04 -2.83 3.82
C ILE A 31 5.58 -2.16 2.53
N ILE A 32 5.46 -0.84 2.53
CA ILE A 32 5.00 -0.10 1.34
C ILE A 32 5.96 -0.28 0.17
N ILE A 33 7.28 -0.17 0.38
CA ILE A 33 8.29 -0.36 -0.67
C ILE A 33 8.20 -1.78 -1.24
N ASN A 34 8.09 -2.79 -0.36
CA ASN A 34 7.97 -4.18 -0.79
C ASN A 34 6.69 -4.43 -1.60
N GLU A 35 5.57 -3.82 -1.20
CA GLU A 35 4.31 -3.91 -1.95
C GLU A 35 4.36 -3.14 -3.28
N GLU A 36 4.99 -1.95 -3.31
CA GLU A 36 5.19 -1.19 -4.55
C GLU A 36 6.12 -1.94 -5.52
N GLU A 37 7.19 -2.55 -5.02
CA GLU A 37 8.07 -3.42 -5.82
C GLU A 37 7.30 -4.64 -6.33
N SER A 38 6.50 -5.29 -5.48
CA SER A 38 5.65 -6.42 -5.89
C SER A 38 4.62 -6.02 -6.95
N LEU A 39 3.96 -4.87 -6.79
CA LEU A 39 3.03 -4.31 -7.79
C LEU A 39 3.74 -3.94 -9.09
N ASN A 40 4.95 -3.39 -9.02
CA ASN A 40 5.74 -3.00 -10.18
C ASN A 40 6.27 -4.22 -10.95
N GLU A 41 6.71 -5.27 -10.24
CA GLU A 41 7.08 -6.55 -10.85
C GLU A 41 5.86 -7.29 -11.40
N ASN A 42 4.71 -7.18 -10.72
CA ASN A 42 3.43 -7.72 -11.16
C ASN A 42 2.65 -6.78 -12.10
N SER A 43 3.23 -5.66 -12.53
CA SER A 43 2.58 -4.72 -13.47
C SER A 43 2.41 -5.31 -14.87
N GLY A 44 2.98 -6.48 -15.14
CA GLY A 44 2.63 -7.33 -16.28
C GLY A 44 1.34 -8.14 -16.10
N ASN A 45 0.79 -8.23 -14.89
CA ASN A 45 -0.39 -9.02 -14.56
C ASN A 45 -1.40 -8.28 -13.67
N CYS A 46 -1.52 -6.95 -13.83
CA CYS A 46 -2.75 -6.23 -13.49
C CYS A 46 -3.89 -6.69 -14.42
N GLN A 47 -4.18 -7.99 -14.46
CA GLN A 47 -5.49 -8.47 -14.83
C GLN A 47 -6.43 -7.99 -13.74
N THR A 48 -7.08 -6.85 -14.01
CA THR A 48 -8.48 -6.74 -13.64
C THR A 48 -9.20 -7.90 -14.31
N GLU A 49 -9.21 -9.08 -13.69
CA GLU A 49 -10.24 -10.09 -13.94
C GLU A 49 -11.54 -9.55 -13.35
N PHE A 50 -12.07 -8.49 -13.97
CA PHE A 50 -13.50 -8.35 -14.11
C PHE A 50 -13.88 -9.26 -15.27
N GLU A 51 -14.01 -10.55 -14.98
CA GLU A 51 -14.73 -11.48 -15.85
C GLU A 51 -16.20 -11.04 -15.84
N GLY A 52 -16.68 -10.63 -17.01
CA GLY A 52 -18.07 -10.25 -17.29
C GLY A 52 -18.57 -11.02 -18.49
#